data_AF-A0A1M4Y632-F1
#
_entry.id   AF-A0A1M4Y632-F1
#
_cell.length_a   1.000
_cell.length_b   1.000
_cell.length_c   1.000
_cell.angle_alpha   90.00
_cell.angle_beta   90.00
_cell.angle_gamma   90.00
#
_symmetry.space_group_name_H-M   'P 1'
#
loop_
_entity.id
_entity.type
_entity.pdbx_description
1 polymer ?
#
loop_
_entity_poly.entity_id
_entity_poly.type
_entity_poly.pdbx_seq_one_letter_code
_entity_poly.pdbx_strand_id
1 'polypeptide(L)'
;MTWKVVERKIGKAGNIKQQQKRQQEWNRKYGENWQIGYFIDHEFVTQEDALETIYYKSYEEHFANYPKDLEELIQTAKTLRNPHSEITGGADLQVPAIYKYLKNKNLELQGNEVVDIGTYGSRSHKLSVRLSPLTIKVTGNPNMTLEKFWQDKKCLVVWEDH
;
A
#
# COMPACT_ATOMS: atom_id res chain seq x y z
N MET A 1 26.94 4.66 7.77
CA MET A 1 25.71 3.91 8.07
C MET A 1 24.78 4.09 6.90
N THR A 2 24.41 3.01 6.22
CA THR A 2 23.57 3.08 5.01
C THR A 2 22.68 1.85 4.91
N TRP A 3 21.46 2.03 4.42
CA TRP A 3 20.61 0.90 4.03
C TRP A 3 21.22 0.18 2.83
N LYS A 4 21.45 -1.13 2.98
CA LYS A 4 21.88 -1.99 1.89
C LYS A 4 20.77 -2.92 1.48
N VAL A 5 20.45 -2.93 0.20
CA VAL A 5 19.49 -3.87 -0.37
C VAL A 5 20.09 -5.27 -0.38
N VAL A 6 19.47 -6.18 0.38
CA VAL A 6 19.90 -7.59 0.46
C VAL A 6 19.00 -8.52 -0.35
N GLU A 7 17.77 -8.11 -0.63
CA GLU A 7 16.83 -8.87 -1.47
C GLU A 7 15.89 -7.93 -2.23
N ARG A 8 15.68 -8.18 -3.53
CA ARG A 8 14.77 -7.40 -4.38
C ARG A 8 13.61 -8.26 -4.84
N LYS A 9 12.47 -7.63 -5.12
CA LYS A 9 11.26 -8.29 -5.60
C LYS A 9 10.81 -9.42 -4.67
N ILE A 10 10.82 -9.15 -3.36
CA ILE A 10 10.43 -10.12 -2.32
C ILE A 10 8.95 -10.53 -2.39
N GLY A 11 8.20 -9.91 -3.30
CA GLY A 11 6.86 -10.31 -3.72
C GLY A 11 5.83 -10.24 -2.60
N LYS A 12 4.79 -11.08 -2.74
CA LYS A 12 3.71 -11.19 -1.76
C LYS A 12 4.26 -11.76 -0.45
N ALA A 13 3.70 -11.30 0.67
CA ALA A 13 4.10 -11.76 1.98
C ALA A 13 3.80 -13.26 2.21
N GLY A 14 2.81 -13.82 1.50
CA GLY A 14 2.35 -15.20 1.68
C GLY A 14 1.36 -15.33 2.83
N ASN A 15 1.06 -16.55 3.27
CA ASN A 15 0.20 -16.76 4.44
C ASN A 15 0.94 -16.45 5.76
N ILE A 16 0.21 -16.35 6.86
CA ILE A 16 0.77 -15.99 8.19
C ILE A 16 1.96 -16.88 8.58
N LYS A 17 1.89 -18.19 8.32
CA LYS A 17 3.00 -19.13 8.63
C LYS A 17 4.25 -18.82 7.81
N GLN A 18 4.09 -18.53 6.52
CA GLN A 18 5.20 -18.16 5.63
C GLN A 18 5.84 -16.84 6.06
N GLN A 19 5.02 -15.86 6.48
CA GLN A 19 5.50 -14.57 6.96
C GLN A 19 6.29 -14.70 8.26
N GLN A 20 5.74 -15.41 9.24
CA GLN A 20 6.43 -15.67 10.50
C GLN A 20 7.76 -16.39 10.28
N LYS A 21 7.79 -17.38 9.38
CA LYS A 21 9.03 -18.07 9.02
C LYS A 21 10.06 -17.12 8.42
N ARG A 22 9.67 -16.26 7.45
CA ARG A 22 10.57 -15.27 6.85
C ARG A 22 11.08 -14.25 7.87
N GLN A 23 10.19 -13.73 8.71
CA GLN A 23 10.57 -12.80 9.78
C GLN A 23 11.56 -13.45 10.76
N GLN A 24 11.33 -14.71 11.16
CA GLN A 24 12.27 -15.45 12.01
C GLN A 24 13.63 -15.66 11.32
N GLU A 25 13.62 -15.99 10.02
CA GLU A 25 14.83 -16.14 9.23
C GLU A 25 15.61 -14.83 9.12
N TRP A 26 14.94 -13.71 8.88
CA TRP A 26 15.56 -12.38 8.83
C TRP A 26 16.05 -11.91 10.19
N ASN A 27 15.26 -12.09 11.26
CA ASN A 27 15.68 -11.78 12.62
C ASN A 27 16.92 -12.58 13.03
N ARG A 28 16.98 -13.87 12.68
CA ARG A 28 18.16 -14.70 12.93
C ARG A 28 19.37 -14.23 12.13
N LYS A 29 19.18 -13.76 10.90
CA LYS A 29 20.27 -13.42 9.98
C LYS A 29 20.79 -11.98 10.17
N TYR A 30 19.91 -11.05 10.51
CA TYR A 30 20.18 -9.62 10.51
C TYR A 30 19.86 -8.92 11.85
N GLY A 31 19.38 -9.66 12.85
CA GLY A 31 18.91 -9.06 14.10
C GLY A 31 17.68 -8.17 13.88
N GLU A 32 17.67 -6.99 14.50
CA GLU A 32 16.63 -5.97 14.31
C GLU A 32 16.98 -4.98 13.19
N ASN A 33 18.15 -5.15 12.54
CA ASN A 33 18.70 -4.19 11.59
C ASN A 33 18.14 -4.37 10.18
N TRP A 34 16.87 -4.78 10.00
CA TRP A 34 16.29 -4.97 8.68
C TRP A 34 14.94 -4.27 8.54
N GLN A 35 14.64 -3.82 7.32
CA GLN A 35 13.36 -3.18 7.01
C GLN A 35 12.88 -3.58 5.61
N ILE A 36 11.56 -3.58 5.44
CA ILE A 36 10.92 -3.71 4.14
C ILE A 36 10.52 -2.33 3.65
N GLY A 37 10.77 -2.07 2.37
CA GLY A 37 10.32 -0.87 1.69
C GLY A 37 10.38 -1.08 0.18
N TYR A 38 10.74 -0.04 -0.55
CA TYR A 38 10.76 -0.03 -2.00
C TYR A 38 12.11 0.46 -2.51
N PHE A 39 12.60 -0.14 -3.59
CA PHE A 39 13.80 0.34 -4.26
C PHE A 39 13.40 1.07 -5.55
N ILE A 40 13.50 2.40 -5.51
CA ILE A 40 13.05 3.32 -6.56
C ILE A 40 14.23 4.19 -6.95
N ASP A 41 14.54 4.28 -8.24
CA ASP A 41 15.57 5.17 -8.80
C ASP A 41 16.93 5.12 -8.05
N HIS A 42 17.37 3.89 -7.74
CA HIS A 42 18.60 3.57 -7.02
C HIS A 42 18.62 3.89 -5.51
N GLU A 43 17.48 4.29 -4.95
CA GLU A 43 17.33 4.63 -3.55
C GLU A 43 16.34 3.70 -2.84
N PHE A 44 16.56 3.52 -1.54
CA PHE A 44 15.62 2.85 -0.66
C PHE A 44 14.60 3.87 -0.14
N VAL A 45 13.33 3.55 -0.30
CA VAL A 45 12.19 4.33 0.18
C VAL A 45 11.44 3.49 1.21
N THR A 46 11.24 4.05 2.40
CA THR A 46 10.50 3.39 3.49
C THR A 46 9.01 3.23 3.12
N GLN A 47 8.26 2.43 3.89
CA GLN A 47 6.82 2.32 3.66
C GLN A 47 6.10 3.61 4.02
N GLU A 48 6.60 4.30 5.05
CA GLU A 48 6.15 5.61 5.49
C GLU A 48 6.35 6.67 4.40
N ASP A 49 7.56 6.73 3.80
CA ASP A 49 7.82 7.68 2.71
C ASP A 49 7.03 7.31 1.45
N ALA A 50 6.87 6.02 1.15
CA ALA A 50 6.07 5.57 0.02
C ALA A 50 4.58 5.90 0.20
N LEU A 51 4.05 5.87 1.43
CA LEU A 51 2.69 6.31 1.73
C LEU A 51 2.46 7.74 1.23
N GLU A 52 3.41 8.63 1.51
CA GLU A 52 3.33 10.05 1.15
C GLU A 52 3.60 10.32 -0.33
N THR A 53 4.72 9.78 -0.83
CA THR A 53 5.27 10.15 -2.13
C THR A 53 4.64 9.36 -3.27
N ILE A 54 4.12 8.16 -3.00
CA ILE A 54 3.55 7.27 -4.01
C ILE A 54 2.06 7.09 -3.79
N TYR A 55 1.64 6.50 -2.67
CA TYR A 55 0.24 6.07 -2.49
C TYR A 55 -0.71 7.27 -2.38
N TYR A 56 -0.43 8.21 -1.49
CA TYR A 56 -1.23 9.44 -1.34
C TYR A 56 -1.32 10.20 -2.66
N LYS A 57 -0.18 10.42 -3.34
CA LYS A 57 -0.15 11.14 -4.62
C LYS A 57 -0.91 10.41 -5.73
N SER A 58 -0.85 9.08 -5.76
CA SER A 58 -1.61 8.26 -6.70
C SER A 58 -3.13 8.38 -6.49
N TYR A 59 -3.59 8.40 -5.24
CA TYR A 59 -5.01 8.63 -4.93
C TYR A 59 -5.43 10.09 -5.18
N GLU A 60 -4.57 11.06 -4.90
CA GLU A 60 -4.80 12.48 -5.20
C GLU A 60 -5.01 12.69 -6.70
N GLU A 61 -4.13 12.14 -7.54
CA GLU A 61 -4.30 12.16 -9.00
C GLU A 61 -5.55 11.41 -9.47
N HIS A 62 -5.85 10.24 -8.88
CA HIS A 62 -7.05 9.48 -9.24
C HIS A 62 -8.32 10.29 -8.96
N PHE A 63 -8.45 10.86 -7.77
CA PHE A 63 -9.65 11.63 -7.41
C PHE A 63 -9.78 12.93 -8.20
N ALA A 64 -8.67 13.56 -8.60
CA ALA A 64 -8.69 14.70 -9.51
C ALA A 64 -9.23 14.32 -10.90
N ASN A 65 -8.84 13.15 -11.42
CA ASN A 65 -9.25 12.67 -12.73
C ASN A 65 -10.64 11.99 -12.74
N TYR A 66 -11.06 11.43 -11.60
CA TYR A 66 -12.32 10.69 -11.43
C TYR A 66 -13.09 11.20 -10.20
N PRO A 67 -13.57 12.46 -10.20
CA PRO A 67 -14.23 13.05 -9.03
C PRO A 67 -15.50 12.29 -8.60
N LYS A 68 -16.17 11.60 -9.54
CA LYS A 68 -17.34 10.76 -9.23
C LYS A 68 -17.00 9.56 -8.33
N ASP A 69 -15.79 9.01 -8.43
CA ASP A 69 -15.36 7.94 -7.53
C ASP A 69 -15.19 8.46 -6.09
N LEU A 70 -14.72 9.70 -5.93
CA LEU A 70 -14.63 10.35 -4.62
C LEU A 70 -16.01 10.65 -4.04
N GLU A 71 -16.93 11.17 -4.85
CA GLU A 71 -18.30 11.42 -4.43
C GLU A 71 -19.01 10.13 -4.00
N GLU A 72 -18.93 9.08 -4.82
CA GLU A 72 -19.50 7.76 -4.48
C GLU A 72 -18.86 7.19 -3.21
N LEU A 73 -17.54 7.34 -3.02
CA LEU A 73 -16.85 6.93 -1.80
C LEU A 73 -17.42 7.63 -0.57
N ILE A 74 -17.52 8.95 -0.60
CA ILE A 74 -18.01 9.78 0.51
C ILE A 74 -19.45 9.41 0.87
N GLN A 75 -20.31 9.23 -0.13
CA GLN A 75 -21.73 8.94 0.09
C GLN A 75 -21.98 7.49 0.55
N THR A 76 -21.12 6.55 0.15
CA THR A 76 -21.33 5.12 0.42
C THR A 76 -20.66 4.69 1.73
N ALA A 77 -19.39 5.05 1.92
CA ALA A 77 -18.60 4.52 3.01
C ALA A 77 -18.89 5.24 4.33
N LYS A 78 -18.96 4.47 5.40
CA LYS A 78 -18.73 4.89 6.79
C LYS A 78 -17.28 4.64 7.19
N THR A 79 -16.73 3.51 6.74
CA THR A 79 -15.37 3.09 7.04
C THR A 79 -14.77 2.29 5.88
N LEU A 80 -13.45 2.26 5.82
CA LEU A 80 -12.67 1.57 4.80
C LEU A 80 -11.85 0.44 5.43
N ARG A 81 -11.75 -0.67 4.71
CA ARG A 81 -10.93 -1.82 5.12
C ARG A 81 -10.12 -2.33 3.96
N ASN A 82 -9.00 -2.99 4.25
CA ASN A 82 -8.24 -3.77 3.28
C ASN A 82 -8.21 -5.22 3.72
N PRO A 83 -9.20 -6.04 3.32
CA PRO A 83 -9.31 -7.43 3.76
C PRO A 83 -8.06 -8.26 3.48
N HIS A 84 -7.35 -7.95 2.39
CA HIS A 84 -6.11 -8.65 2.07
C HIS A 84 -5.03 -8.39 3.12
N SER A 85 -4.86 -7.13 3.52
CA SER A 85 -3.87 -6.74 4.52
C SER A 85 -4.21 -7.30 5.90
N GLU A 86 -5.49 -7.25 6.29
CA GLU A 86 -5.95 -7.77 7.58
C GLU A 86 -5.72 -9.29 7.71
N ILE A 87 -5.97 -10.05 6.63
CA ILE A 87 -5.81 -11.51 6.63
C ILE A 87 -4.35 -11.92 6.52
N THR A 88 -3.58 -11.21 5.70
CA THR A 88 -2.18 -11.55 5.51
C THR A 88 -1.31 -11.02 6.64
N GLY A 89 -1.66 -9.91 7.29
CA GLY A 89 -0.73 -9.16 8.15
C GLY A 89 0.28 -8.33 7.35
N GLY A 90 0.05 -8.15 6.04
CA GLY A 90 0.82 -7.23 5.22
C GLY A 90 0.63 -5.77 5.62
N ALA A 91 1.51 -4.90 5.12
CA ALA A 91 1.35 -3.46 5.28
C ALA A 91 0.22 -2.94 4.38
N ASP A 92 -0.73 -2.21 4.98
CA ASP A 92 -1.78 -1.50 4.24
C ASP A 92 -1.37 -0.04 4.04
N LEU A 93 -1.06 0.33 2.79
CA LEU A 93 -0.78 1.72 2.43
C LEU A 93 -1.94 2.38 1.68
N GLN A 94 -2.99 1.63 1.37
CA GLN A 94 -4.10 2.12 0.54
C GLN A 94 -5.14 2.86 1.37
N VAL A 95 -5.65 2.20 2.40
CA VAL A 95 -6.65 2.81 3.30
C VAL A 95 -6.07 4.04 4.00
N PRO A 96 -4.84 4.02 4.55
CA PRO A 96 -4.24 5.22 5.11
C PRO A 96 -4.08 6.36 4.09
N ALA A 97 -3.72 6.07 2.84
CA ALA A 97 -3.58 7.09 1.80
C ALA A 97 -4.93 7.77 1.49
N ILE A 98 -6.01 7.00 1.39
CA ILE A 98 -7.36 7.53 1.15
C ILE A 98 -7.81 8.38 2.35
N TYR A 99 -7.69 7.88 3.58
CA TYR A 99 -8.05 8.66 4.77
C TYR A 99 -7.23 9.94 4.90
N LYS A 100 -5.94 9.89 4.56
CA LYS A 100 -5.09 11.07 4.53
C LYS A 100 -5.56 12.09 3.50
N TYR A 101 -5.94 11.65 2.30
CA TYR A 101 -6.55 12.51 1.28
C TYR A 101 -7.80 13.21 1.79
N LEU A 102 -8.74 12.45 2.38
CA LEU A 102 -9.97 13.00 2.94
C LEU A 102 -9.68 14.05 4.01
N LYS A 103 -8.80 13.72 4.97
CA LYS A 103 -8.38 14.62 6.05
C LYS A 103 -7.77 15.91 5.50
N ASN A 104 -6.84 15.82 4.56
CA ASN A 104 -6.16 16.99 3.97
C ASN A 104 -7.11 17.91 3.19
N LYS A 105 -8.24 17.37 2.70
CA LYS A 105 -9.26 18.13 1.97
C LYS A 105 -10.44 18.54 2.85
N ASN A 106 -10.39 18.28 4.17
CA ASN A 106 -11.51 18.47 5.10
C ASN A 106 -12.80 17.77 4.63
N LEU A 107 -12.65 16.56 4.09
CA LEU A 107 -13.74 15.71 3.66
C LEU A 107 -13.94 14.58 4.68
N GLU A 108 -15.19 14.17 4.85
CA GLU A 108 -15.57 13.07 5.73
C GLU A 108 -16.40 12.05 4.98
N LEU A 109 -16.32 10.80 5.43
CA LEU A 109 -17.17 9.72 4.96
C LEU A 109 -18.56 9.87 5.59
N GLN A 110 -19.60 9.93 4.76
CA GLN A 110 -20.98 10.27 5.15
C GLN A 110 -21.96 9.10 5.01
N GLY A 111 -21.50 8.00 4.40
CA GLY A 111 -22.32 6.81 4.22
C GLY A 111 -22.42 5.95 5.48
N ASN A 112 -23.03 4.78 5.30
CA ASN A 112 -23.31 3.81 6.36
C ASN A 112 -22.61 2.45 6.13
N GLU A 113 -21.98 2.24 4.99
CA GLU A 113 -21.42 0.95 4.58
C GLU A 113 -19.94 0.79 4.94
N VAL A 114 -19.50 -0.46 5.06
CA VAL A 114 -18.06 -0.81 5.12
C VAL A 114 -17.59 -1.05 3.70
N VAL A 115 -16.74 -0.18 3.17
CA VAL A 115 -16.20 -0.33 1.81
C VAL A 115 -14.81 -0.96 1.85
N ASP A 116 -14.69 -2.14 1.27
CA ASP A 116 -13.39 -2.79 1.11
C ASP A 116 -12.61 -2.14 -0.02
N ILE A 117 -11.31 -1.94 0.19
CA ILE A 117 -10.36 -1.49 -0.83
C ILE A 117 -9.58 -2.72 -1.29
N GLY A 118 -9.76 -3.10 -2.56
CA GLY A 118 -9.18 -4.31 -3.11
C GLY A 118 -10.19 -5.25 -3.74
N THR A 119 -9.68 -6.37 -4.25
CA THR A 119 -10.49 -7.41 -4.90
C THR A 119 -10.37 -8.77 -4.20
N TYR A 120 -9.81 -8.79 -2.99
CA TYR A 120 -9.60 -10.03 -2.23
C TYR A 120 -10.91 -10.45 -1.56
N GLY A 121 -11.32 -11.71 -1.78
CA GLY A 121 -12.57 -12.23 -1.25
C GLY A 121 -13.81 -11.67 -1.97
N SER A 122 -14.92 -11.58 -1.23
CA SER A 122 -16.17 -11.00 -1.71
C SER A 122 -16.06 -9.48 -1.78
N ARG A 123 -16.42 -8.90 -2.93
CA ARG A 123 -16.40 -7.45 -3.13
C ARG A 123 -17.63 -6.86 -2.45
N SER A 124 -17.43 -5.89 -1.55
CA SER A 124 -18.54 -5.12 -0.97
C SER A 124 -19.20 -4.22 -2.01
N HIS A 125 -18.42 -3.48 -2.80
CA HIS A 125 -18.95 -2.54 -3.80
C HIS A 125 -18.18 -2.58 -5.13
N LYS A 126 -18.77 -2.00 -6.18
CA LYS A 126 -18.05 -1.75 -7.45
C LYS A 126 -16.85 -0.81 -7.22
N LEU A 127 -17.02 0.17 -6.33
CA LEU A 127 -15.98 1.10 -5.92
C LEU A 127 -14.75 0.39 -5.32
N SER A 128 -14.93 -0.76 -4.66
CA SER A 128 -13.83 -1.57 -4.12
C SER A 128 -12.79 -1.93 -5.18
N VAL A 129 -13.25 -2.21 -6.40
CA VAL A 129 -12.38 -2.53 -7.54
C VAL A 129 -11.74 -1.27 -8.11
N ARG A 130 -12.51 -0.18 -8.24
CA ARG A 130 -12.02 1.07 -8.83
C ARG A 130 -10.95 1.75 -7.97
N LEU A 131 -11.06 1.63 -6.65
CA LEU A 131 -10.06 2.13 -5.69
C LEU A 131 -9.00 1.09 -5.31
N SER A 132 -9.03 -0.10 -5.91
CA SER A 132 -8.07 -1.19 -5.63
C SER A 132 -6.68 -0.88 -6.20
N PRO A 133 -5.61 -1.54 -5.70
CA PRO A 133 -4.27 -1.32 -6.22
C PRO A 133 -4.12 -1.84 -7.66
N LEU A 134 -5.06 -2.67 -8.13
CA LEU A 134 -5.12 -3.15 -9.51
C LEU A 134 -5.59 -2.06 -10.49
N THR A 135 -6.28 -1.03 -10.00
CA THR A 135 -6.84 0.04 -10.83
C THR A 135 -6.05 1.33 -10.68
N ILE A 136 -5.74 1.72 -9.44
CA ILE A 136 -5.03 2.98 -9.15
C ILE A 136 -3.65 2.99 -9.81
N LYS A 137 -3.38 4.04 -10.57
CA LYS A 137 -2.09 4.25 -11.26
C LYS A 137 -1.09 4.91 -10.33
N VAL A 138 0.18 4.57 -10.50
CA VAL A 138 1.28 5.25 -9.82
C VAL A 138 1.33 6.69 -10.32
N THR A 139 1.42 7.65 -9.40
CA THR A 139 1.67 9.07 -9.73
C THR A 139 2.82 9.22 -10.72
N GLY A 140 2.62 10.03 -11.77
CA GLY A 140 3.61 10.22 -12.83
C GLY A 140 3.89 9.01 -13.73
N ASN A 141 3.22 7.86 -13.54
CA ASN A 141 3.36 6.67 -14.38
C ASN A 141 2.01 5.97 -14.66
N PRO A 142 1.24 6.44 -15.67
CA PRO A 142 -0.10 5.91 -15.96
C PRO A 142 -0.10 4.45 -16.45
N ASN A 143 1.05 3.92 -16.85
CA ASN A 143 1.21 2.55 -17.33
C ASN A 143 1.46 1.53 -16.20
N MET A 144 1.69 1.99 -14.96
CA MET A 144 1.94 1.16 -13.81
C MET A 144 0.83 1.31 -12.78
N THR A 145 0.27 0.20 -12.32
CA THR A 145 -0.68 0.20 -11.20
C THR A 145 0.07 0.08 -9.88
N LEU A 146 -0.56 0.50 -8.77
CA LEU A 146 0.02 0.32 -7.44
C LEU A 146 0.33 -1.16 -7.16
N GLU A 147 -0.51 -2.09 -7.64
CA GLU A 147 -0.28 -3.53 -7.49
C GLU A 147 1.05 -3.95 -8.15
N LYS A 148 1.26 -3.52 -9.40
CA LYS A 148 2.49 -3.84 -10.13
C LYS A 148 3.69 -3.17 -9.49
N PHE A 149 3.54 -1.92 -9.05
CA PHE A 149 4.59 -1.17 -8.38
C PHE A 149 5.12 -1.92 -7.16
N TRP A 150 4.26 -2.32 -6.22
CA TRP A 150 4.75 -2.95 -5.00
C TRP A 150 5.33 -4.34 -5.28
N GLN A 151 4.79 -5.09 -6.25
CA GLN A 151 5.38 -6.37 -6.66
C GLN A 151 6.79 -6.20 -7.25
N ASP A 152 7.00 -5.17 -8.08
CA ASP A 152 8.25 -4.93 -8.79
C ASP A 152 9.33 -4.23 -7.96
N LYS A 153 8.92 -3.36 -7.03
CA LYS A 153 9.82 -2.46 -6.31
C LYS A 153 10.13 -2.89 -4.88
N LYS A 154 9.29 -3.74 -4.27
CA LYS A 154 9.45 -4.12 -2.86
C LYS A 154 10.77 -4.87 -2.62
N CYS A 155 11.50 -4.45 -1.61
CA CYS A 155 12.81 -4.99 -1.25
C CYS A 155 12.96 -5.16 0.27
N LEU A 156 13.93 -6.00 0.64
CA LEU A 156 14.47 -6.10 1.99
C LEU A 156 15.80 -5.35 2.04
N VAL A 157 15.94 -4.46 3.02
CA VAL A 157 17.19 -3.77 3.32
C VAL A 157 17.70 -4.14 4.69
N VAL A 158 19.01 -3.99 4.89
CA VAL A 158 19.69 -4.15 6.18
C VAL A 158 20.49 -2.88 6.48
N TRP A 159 20.46 -2.44 7.74
CA TRP A 159 21.27 -1.34 8.22
C TRP A 159 22.68 -1.86 8.51
N GLU A 160 23.67 -1.40 7.74
CA GLU A 160 25.08 -1.70 7.98
C GLU A 160 25.74 -0.46 8.60
N ASP A 161 26.17 -0.61 9.86
CA ASP A 161 27.19 0.24 10.46
C ASP A 161 28.54 -0.30 9.97
N HIS A 162 29.31 0.54 9.29
CA HIS A 162 30.64 0.17 8.81
C HIS A 162 31.62 -0.05 9.97
#